data_AF-A0A317XVB1-F1
#
_entry.id   AF-A0A317XVB1-F1
#
_cell.length_a   1.000
_cell.length_b   1.000
_cell.length_c   1.000
_cell.angle_alpha   90.00
_cell.angle_beta   90.00
_cell.angle_gamma   90.00
#
_symmetry.space_group_name_H-M   'P 1'
#
loop_
_entity.id
_entity.type
_entity.pdbx_description
1 polymer ?
#
loop_
_entity_poly.entity_id
_entity_poly.type
_entity_poly.pdbx_seq_one_letter_code
_entity_poly.pdbx_strand_id
1 'polypeptide(L)'
;METEEQCAACCASLSLVYSETTQSFDWAKCKNSHIWRELNCSRPRRIPPFFRDRVAKFWLQSPPSPDTARCSITLAAMSDPTTRACTCCWAKSLVPGGAGQSEAERSMLEAASRCIYCGSCWVVP
;
A
#
# COMPACT_ATOMS: atom_id res chain seq x y z
N MET A 1 16.72 3.39 15.58
CA MET A 1 16.46 4.81 15.90
C MET A 1 14.96 4.99 15.95
N GLU A 2 14.43 5.44 17.08
CA GLU A 2 12.98 5.71 17.21
C GLU A 2 12.66 7.07 16.57
N THR A 3 11.52 7.14 15.89
CA THR A 3 11.02 8.38 15.28
C THR A 3 9.88 8.94 16.12
N GLU A 4 9.63 10.24 15.99
CA GLU A 4 8.41 10.86 16.54
C GLU A 4 7.14 10.45 15.77
N GLU A 5 7.28 9.77 14.63
CA GLU A 5 6.16 9.26 13.84
C GLU A 5 5.43 8.07 14.50
N GLN A 6 4.10 8.03 14.32
CA GLN A 6 3.23 6.99 14.86
C GLN A 6 2.63 6.13 13.74
N CYS A 7 2.60 4.82 13.95
CA CYS A 7 1.99 3.86 13.03
C CYS A 7 0.48 4.10 12.87
N ALA A 8 -0.02 4.38 11.66
CA ALA A 8 -1.46 4.65 11.49
C ALA A 8 -2.38 3.46 11.81
N ALA A 9 -1.86 2.23 11.82
CA ALA A 9 -2.66 1.05 12.15
C ALA A 9 -2.87 0.88 13.66
N CYS A 10 -1.95 1.35 14.50
CA CYS A 10 -1.99 1.05 15.94
C CYS A 10 -1.44 2.16 16.85
N CYS A 11 -1.20 3.35 16.30
CA CYS A 11 -0.64 4.56 16.94
C CYS A 11 0.66 4.36 17.73
N ALA A 12 1.34 3.23 17.55
CA ALA A 12 2.60 2.94 18.23
C ALA A 12 3.75 3.68 17.55
N SER A 13 4.74 4.12 18.34
CA SER A 13 5.97 4.73 17.81
C SER A 13 6.65 3.82 16.80
N LEU A 14 7.20 4.45 15.77
CA LEU A 14 7.91 3.77 14.71
C LEU A 14 9.41 3.77 14.97
N SER A 15 10.06 2.69 14.53
CA SER A 15 11.50 2.55 14.56
C SER A 15 12.01 2.43 13.14
N LEU A 16 12.93 3.31 12.74
CA LEU A 16 13.60 3.22 11.45
C LEU A 16 14.54 2.02 11.45
N VAL A 17 14.52 1.28 10.35
CA VAL A 17 15.46 0.19 10.10
C VAL A 17 16.46 0.64 9.04
N TYR A 18 17.72 0.66 9.45
CA TYR A 18 18.83 0.99 8.57
C TYR A 18 19.16 -0.21 7.69
N SER A 19 19.32 0.04 6.38
CA SER A 19 19.71 -0.97 5.41
C SER A 19 21.15 -0.68 4.96
N GLU A 20 22.08 -1.57 5.33
CA GLU A 20 23.49 -1.45 4.93
C GLU A 20 23.67 -1.50 3.41
N THR A 21 22.82 -2.26 2.72
CA THR A 21 22.85 -2.42 1.26
C THR A 21 22.60 -1.12 0.50
N THR A 22 21.72 -0.28 1.03
CA THR A 22 21.33 1.01 0.41
C THR A 22 21.95 2.20 1.11
N GLN A 23 22.60 1.98 2.26
CA GLN A 23 23.11 2.99 3.17
C GLN A 23 22.03 4.02 3.58
N SER A 24 20.77 3.62 3.59
CA SER A 24 19.63 4.47 3.89
C SER A 24 18.62 3.78 4.82
N PHE A 25 17.78 4.60 5.45
CA PHE A 25 16.58 4.12 6.12
C PHE A 25 15.50 3.88 5.06
N ASP A 26 15.24 2.61 4.75
CA ASP A 26 14.33 2.23 3.66
C ASP A 26 12.89 2.00 4.15
N TRP A 27 12.73 1.74 5.44
CA TRP A 27 11.44 1.44 6.07
C TRP A 27 11.49 1.69 7.58
N ALA A 28 10.32 2.00 8.13
CA ALA A 28 10.03 2.06 9.54
C ALA A 28 9.14 0.87 9.94
N LYS A 29 9.27 0.41 11.17
CA LYS A 29 8.46 -0.69 11.72
C LYS A 29 7.98 -0.32 13.12
N CYS A 30 6.72 -0.62 13.43
CA CYS A 30 6.21 -0.44 14.79
C CYS A 30 6.41 -1.71 15.64
N LYS A 31 6.24 -1.61 16.96
CA LYS A 31 6.33 -2.75 17.89
C LYS A 31 5.39 -3.92 17.56
N ASN A 32 4.27 -3.65 16.89
CA ASN A 32 3.30 -4.65 16.45
C ASN A 32 3.62 -5.24 15.06
N SER A 33 4.81 -4.96 14.53
CA SER A 33 5.28 -5.44 13.23
C SER A 33 4.59 -4.91 11.98
N HIS A 34 3.83 -3.82 12.07
CA HIS A 34 3.42 -3.08 10.88
C HIS A 34 4.61 -2.37 10.26
N ILE A 35 4.75 -2.47 8.93
CA ILE A 35 5.85 -1.89 8.17
C ILE A 35 5.33 -0.67 7.40
N TRP A 36 6.05 0.43 7.52
CA TRP A 36 5.87 1.64 6.72
C TRP A 36 7.11 1.92 5.90
N ARG A 37 6.93 2.31 4.64
CA ARG A 37 8.01 2.78 3.80
C ARG A 37 7.90 4.29 3.71
N GLU A 38 8.91 5.00 4.20
CA GLU A 38 9.14 6.38 3.78
C GLU A 38 9.48 6.32 2.29
N LEU A 39 8.52 6.73 1.47
CA LEU A 39 8.71 6.79 0.03
C LEU A 39 9.59 8.00 -0.27
N ASN A 40 10.91 7.80 -0.25
CA ASN A 40 11.77 8.52 -1.19
C ASN A 40 11.43 8.02 -2.62
N CYS A 41 10.21 8.33 -3.06
CA CYS A 41 9.65 8.03 -4.38
C CYS A 41 10.19 9.02 -5.42
N SER A 42 11.50 9.26 -5.42
CA SER A 42 12.12 10.08 -6.45
C SER A 42 12.48 9.29 -7.70
N ARG A 43 12.46 7.93 -7.72
CA ARG A 43 12.65 7.15 -8.96
C ARG A 43 11.95 5.78 -8.98
N PRO A 44 11.38 5.36 -10.13
CA PRO A 44 10.90 4.00 -10.31
C PRO A 44 12.10 3.04 -10.40
N ARG A 45 12.41 2.31 -9.31
CA ARG A 45 13.29 1.15 -9.41
C ARG A 45 12.49 -0.01 -10.01
N ARG A 46 13.06 -0.69 -11.01
CA ARG A 46 12.53 -1.97 -11.53
C ARG A 46 12.33 -2.92 -10.36
N ILE A 47 11.13 -3.47 -10.21
CA ILE A 47 10.84 -4.46 -9.18
C ILE A 47 11.60 -5.75 -9.53
N PRO A 48 12.47 -6.27 -8.65
CA PRO A 48 13.14 -7.53 -8.90
C PRO A 48 12.12 -8.68 -8.95
N PRO A 49 12.27 -9.65 -9.88
CA PRO A 49 11.32 -10.75 -10.07
C PRO A 49 11.11 -11.60 -8.79
N PHE A 50 12.09 -11.63 -7.88
CA PHE A 50 12.04 -12.37 -6.62
C PHE A 50 10.97 -11.87 -5.62
N PHE A 51 10.48 -10.64 -5.77
CA PHE A 51 9.45 -10.09 -4.87
C PHE A 51 8.04 -10.60 -5.18
N ARG A 52 7.79 -11.17 -6.38
CA ARG A 52 6.47 -11.68 -6.78
C ARG A 52 6.00 -12.88 -5.95
N ASP A 53 6.89 -13.83 -5.63
CA ASP A 53 6.51 -15.07 -4.93
C ASP A 53 6.29 -14.92 -3.42
N ARG A 54 6.97 -13.96 -2.77
CA ARG A 54 6.70 -13.64 -1.35
C ARG A 54 5.37 -12.91 -1.18
N VAL A 55 4.89 -12.21 -2.22
CA VAL A 55 3.64 -11.45 -2.18
C VAL A 55 2.44 -12.39 -2.13
N ALA A 56 2.37 -13.44 -2.94
CA ALA A 56 1.31 -14.44 -2.82
C ALA A 56 1.21 -15.04 -1.41
N LYS A 57 2.36 -15.26 -0.75
CA LYS A 57 2.40 -15.72 0.65
C LYS A 57 1.97 -14.66 1.66
N PHE A 58 2.31 -13.39 1.44
CA PHE A 58 1.87 -12.29 2.32
C PHE A 58 0.35 -12.06 2.22
N TRP A 59 -0.23 -12.21 1.02
CA TRP A 59 -1.69 -12.20 0.82
C TRP A 59 -2.41 -13.34 1.55
N LEU A 60 -1.77 -14.50 1.70
CA LEU A 60 -2.34 -15.67 2.38
C LEU A 60 -2.12 -15.68 3.90
N GLN A 61 -1.06 -15.04 4.40
CA GLN A 61 -0.65 -15.14 5.82
C GLN A 61 -1.13 -13.99 6.70
N SER A 62 -1.72 -12.94 6.12
CA SER A 62 -2.31 -11.84 6.88
C SER A 62 -3.59 -11.37 6.20
N PRO A 63 -4.70 -12.14 6.30
CA PRO A 63 -6.00 -11.59 5.95
C PRO A 63 -6.17 -10.29 6.78
N PRO A 64 -6.51 -9.16 6.13
CA PRO A 64 -6.81 -7.95 6.88
C PRO A 64 -7.90 -8.31 7.90
N SER A 65 -7.80 -7.77 9.12
CA SER A 65 -8.93 -7.86 10.03
C SER A 65 -10.16 -7.35 9.27
N PRO A 66 -11.32 -8.02 9.38
CA PRO A 66 -12.47 -7.76 8.52
C PRO A 66 -13.03 -6.33 8.59
N ASP A 67 -12.49 -5.47 9.46
CA ASP A 67 -13.15 -4.22 9.82
C ASP A 67 -12.67 -2.94 9.13
N THR A 68 -11.57 -2.85 8.38
CA THR A 68 -11.20 -1.48 7.87
C THR A 68 -10.19 -1.35 6.73
N ALA A 69 -10.07 -2.29 5.80
CA ALA A 69 -9.32 -1.97 4.58
C ALA A 69 -10.04 -0.83 3.84
N ARG A 70 -9.37 0.32 3.63
CA ARG A 70 -9.95 1.47 2.89
C ARG A 70 -9.25 1.69 1.56
N CYS A 71 -10.02 2.06 0.54
CA CYS A 71 -9.52 2.47 -0.75
C CYS A 71 -8.63 3.70 -0.58
N SER A 72 -7.39 3.65 -1.05
CA SER A 72 -6.48 4.80 -0.92
C SER A 72 -6.88 6.00 -1.80
N ILE A 73 -7.88 5.86 -2.67
CA ILE A 73 -8.37 6.94 -3.55
C ILE A 73 -9.65 7.56 -3.01
N THR A 74 -10.64 6.71 -2.70
CA THR A 74 -11.99 7.15 -2.30
C THR A 74 -12.22 7.08 -0.79
N LEU A 75 -11.31 6.48 -0.03
CA LEU A 75 -11.45 6.14 1.39
C LEU A 75 -12.63 5.22 1.72
N ALA A 76 -13.34 4.73 0.70
CA ALA A 76 -14.43 3.78 0.82
C ALA A 76 -13.95 2.47 1.44
N ALA A 77 -14.82 1.82 2.22
CA ALA A 77 -14.54 0.50 2.77
C ALA A 77 -14.36 -0.52 1.64
N MET A 78 -13.30 -1.32 1.73
CA MET A 78 -13.02 -2.42 0.81
C MET A 78 -13.47 -3.72 1.47
N SER A 79 -14.75 -4.05 1.31
CA SER A 79 -15.33 -5.32 1.76
C SER A 79 -15.24 -6.43 0.70
N ASP A 80 -15.04 -6.07 -0.58
CA ASP A 80 -15.07 -6.97 -1.73
C ASP A 80 -13.69 -7.11 -2.41
N PRO A 81 -13.42 -8.21 -3.14
CA PRO A 81 -12.09 -8.57 -3.61
C PRO A 81 -11.61 -7.80 -4.84
N THR A 82 -12.46 -6.95 -5.45
CA THR A 82 -12.11 -6.19 -6.66
C THR A 82 -11.26 -4.95 -6.32
N THR A 83 -10.05 -5.22 -5.84
CA THR A 83 -9.04 -4.20 -5.56
C THR A 83 -7.88 -4.32 -6.54
N ARG A 84 -7.28 -3.18 -6.88
CA ARG A 84 -6.01 -3.07 -7.60
C ARG A 84 -4.94 -2.57 -6.65
N ALA A 85 -3.71 -3.02 -6.85
CA ALA A 85 -2.55 -2.58 -6.07
C ALA A 85 -1.58 -1.79 -6.95
N CYS A 86 -0.94 -0.77 -6.38
CA CYS A 86 0.13 -0.05 -7.07
C CYS A 86 1.37 -0.94 -7.15
N THR A 87 1.99 -1.04 -8.33
CA THR A 87 3.18 -1.86 -8.52
C THR A 87 4.38 -1.37 -7.70
N CYS A 88 4.49 -0.07 -7.42
CA CYS A 88 5.65 0.49 -6.72
C CYS A 88 5.41 0.62 -5.20
N CYS A 89 4.41 1.41 -4.81
CA CYS A 89 4.17 1.73 -3.40
C CYS A 89 3.15 0.80 -2.72
N TRP A 90 2.55 -0.14 -3.44
CA TRP A 90 1.58 -1.11 -2.91
C TRP A 90 0.32 -0.51 -2.26
N ALA A 91 0.04 0.78 -2.51
CA ALA A 91 -1.25 1.38 -2.20
C ALA A 91 -2.37 0.53 -2.84
N LYS A 92 -3.52 0.44 -2.16
CA LYS A 92 -4.67 -0.37 -2.61
C LYS A 92 -5.82 0.55 -3.02
N SER A 93 -6.47 0.22 -4.12
CA SER A 93 -7.59 1.00 -4.64
C SER A 93 -8.67 0.05 -5.12
N LEU A 94 -9.93 0.46 -5.08
CA LEU A 94 -11.00 -0.27 -5.75
C LEU A 94 -10.77 -0.27 -7.27
N VAL A 95 -11.18 -1.35 -7.94
CA VAL A 95 -11.25 -1.39 -9.41
C VAL A 95 -12.45 -0.53 -9.85
N PRO A 96 -12.30 0.39 -10.82
CA PRO A 96 -13.43 1.17 -11.31
C PRO A 96 -14.54 0.26 -11.88
N GLY A 97 -15.80 0.60 -11.61
CA GLY A 97 -16.96 -0.15 -12.13
C GLY A 97 -17.38 -1.36 -11.29
N GLY A 98 -16.85 -1.50 -10.08
CA GLY A 98 -17.30 -2.51 -9.13
C GLY A 98 -18.73 -2.27 -8.64
N ALA A 99 -19.38 -3.34 -8.18
CA ALA A 99 -20.70 -3.27 -7.57
C ALA A 99 -20.67 -2.35 -6.34
N GLY A 100 -21.74 -1.56 -6.14
CA GLY A 100 -21.88 -0.66 -4.99
C GLY A 100 -21.12 0.67 -5.08
N GLN A 101 -20.39 0.94 -6.16
CA GLN A 101 -19.74 2.25 -6.37
C GLN A 101 -20.73 3.31 -6.84
N SER A 102 -20.73 4.46 -6.18
CA SER A 102 -21.39 5.67 -6.66
C SER A 102 -20.74 6.18 -7.95
N GLU A 103 -21.47 7.01 -8.70
CA GLU A 103 -20.95 7.63 -9.93
C GLU A 103 -19.72 8.52 -9.68
N ALA A 104 -19.70 9.21 -8.53
CA ALA A 104 -18.56 10.01 -8.10
C ALA A 104 -17.32 9.14 -7.81
N GLU A 105 -17.49 8.03 -7.08
CA GLU A 105 -16.39 7.09 -6.81
C GLU A 105 -15.86 6.48 -8.10
N ARG A 106 -16.75 6.06 -9.01
CA ARG A 106 -16.35 5.52 -10.31
C ARG A 106 -15.50 6.53 -11.08
N SER A 107 -15.95 7.78 -11.16
CA SER A 107 -15.24 8.87 -11.83
C SER A 107 -13.85 9.13 -11.21
N MET A 108 -13.74 9.12 -9.88
CA MET A 108 -12.45 9.26 -9.19
C MET A 108 -11.50 8.09 -9.49
N LEU A 109 -12.02 6.85 -9.48
CA LEU A 109 -11.24 5.65 -9.74
C LEU A 109 -10.77 5.58 -11.20
N GLU A 110 -11.60 6.00 -12.15
CA GLU A 110 -11.26 6.10 -13.58
C GLU A 110 -10.23 7.21 -13.83
N ALA A 111 -10.41 8.39 -13.24
CA ALA A 111 -9.45 9.48 -13.33
C ALA A 111 -8.08 9.08 -12.77
N ALA A 112 -8.07 8.27 -11.71
CA ALA A 112 -6.85 7.70 -11.15
C ALA A 112 -6.36 6.47 -11.93
N SER A 113 -6.10 6.65 -13.23
CA SER A 113 -5.49 5.65 -14.12
C SER A 113 -4.08 5.21 -13.68
N ARG A 114 -3.41 6.01 -12.85
CA ARG A 114 -2.11 5.73 -12.23
C ARG A 114 -2.16 5.98 -10.72
N CYS A 115 -1.19 5.45 -10.00
CA CYS A 115 -1.11 5.63 -8.56
C CYS A 115 -0.90 7.09 -8.19
N ILE A 116 -1.84 7.67 -7.42
CA ILE A 116 -1.79 9.07 -7.00
C ILE A 116 -0.59 9.38 -6.09
N TYR A 117 0.00 8.37 -5.44
CA TYR A 117 1.13 8.55 -4.52
C TYR A 117 2.50 8.53 -5.21
N CYS A 118 2.66 7.74 -6.26
CA CYS A 118 3.98 7.51 -6.87
C CYS A 118 3.98 7.49 -8.41
N GLY A 119 2.83 7.77 -9.04
CA GLY A 119 2.68 7.77 -10.49
C GLY A 119 2.87 6.42 -11.18
N SER A 120 2.99 5.31 -10.43
CA SER A 120 3.18 3.97 -11.02
C SER A 120 1.87 3.33 -11.46
N CYS A 121 1.94 2.22 -12.21
CA CYS A 121 0.76 1.52 -12.70
C CYS A 121 0.03 0.76 -11.59
N TRP A 122 -1.28 0.61 -11.78
CA TRP A 122 -2.09 -0.32 -11.01
C TRP A 122 -2.03 -1.72 -11.64
N VAL A 123 -2.10 -2.76 -10.81
CA VAL A 123 -2.31 -4.14 -11.22
C VAL A 123 -3.53 -4.72 -10.51
N VAL A 124 -4.39 -5.40 -11.27
CA VAL A 124 -5.47 -6.22 -10.72
C VAL A 124 -4.86 -7.61 -10.48
N PRO A 125 -4.90 -8.14 -9.25
CA PRO A 125 -4.41 -9.48 -8.95
C PRO A 125 -5.27 -10.57 -9.61
#